data_AF-A0A6G0WIH2-F1
#
_entry.id   AF-A0A6G0WIH2-F1
#
_cell.length_a   1.000
_cell.length_b   1.000
_cell.length_c   1.000
_cell.angle_alpha   90.00
_cell.angle_beta   90.00
_cell.angle_gamma   90.00
#
_symmetry.space_group_name_H-M   'P 1'
#
loop_
_entity.id
_entity.type
_entity.pdbx_description
1 polymer ?
#
loop_
_entity_poly.entity_id
_entity_poly.type
_entity_poly.pdbx_seq_one_letter_code
_entity_poly.pdbx_strand_id
1 'polypeptide(L)'
;MARLRFALSFLEPSSSENHLFDNMHSYVHVDEKWFYLTKVRRKFYVYEDEEIAARSVKSKGFITKVMFLAAVARPRYDYHRKTEFDGKIGVWLFVELVPAKQSSKDRPKGSIVVVPKNVDSLTYQSVILEKVIPAIKEKFPRAGQAQCVTFQQDNASPHKCLTTEFLAANGVNGVSVVNQPANSPDFNVLVLGFFNSIQSLQYQKTTRTIEEVILAVEDAFRELPSSSLSKNFLTLQKVMEISMSLEGDNNYKLPHMRKDVCIENLLEYNVECDQASFENTLIQLDYLLGEEANMEGQMNSFE
;
A
#
# COMPACT_ATOMS: atom_id res chain seq x y z
N MET A 1 16.74 -12.81 5.18
CA MET A 1 16.63 -13.64 3.97
C MET A 1 15.43 -13.30 3.05
N ALA A 2 14.17 -13.48 3.47
CA ALA A 2 13.01 -13.26 2.57
C ALA A 2 12.93 -11.83 1.98
N ARG A 3 13.25 -10.81 2.78
CA ARG A 3 13.33 -9.41 2.33
C ARG A 3 14.42 -9.18 1.28
N LEU A 4 15.59 -9.81 1.44
CA LEU A 4 16.69 -9.74 0.47
C LEU A 4 16.29 -10.33 -0.87
N ARG A 5 15.73 -11.56 -0.87
CA ARG A 5 15.23 -12.20 -2.10
C ARG A 5 14.18 -11.36 -2.80
N PHE A 6 13.26 -10.80 -2.02
CA PHE A 6 12.21 -9.94 -2.56
C PHE A 6 12.80 -8.70 -3.21
N ALA A 7 13.67 -7.95 -2.52
CA ALA A 7 14.33 -6.76 -3.07
C ALA A 7 15.18 -7.07 -4.32
N LEU A 8 15.97 -8.16 -4.28
CA LEU A 8 16.79 -8.62 -5.41
C LEU A 8 15.95 -8.97 -6.64
N SER A 9 14.73 -9.50 -6.47
CA SER A 9 13.86 -9.86 -7.59
C SER A 9 13.41 -8.67 -8.45
N PHE A 10 13.61 -7.45 -7.96
CA PHE A 10 13.34 -6.22 -8.72
C PHE A 10 14.60 -5.66 -9.39
N LEU A 11 15.77 -6.26 -9.28
CA LEU A 11 16.97 -5.77 -9.96
C LEU A 11 17.13 -6.44 -11.32
N GLU A 12 17.33 -5.61 -12.34
CA GLU A 12 17.65 -6.01 -13.71
C GLU A 12 19.06 -5.54 -14.08
N PRO A 13 19.82 -6.31 -14.89
CA PRO A 13 21.12 -5.85 -15.40
C PRO A 13 20.98 -4.56 -16.21
N SER A 14 21.84 -3.58 -15.94
CA SER A 14 21.93 -2.34 -16.73
C SER A 14 22.94 -2.48 -17.88
N SER A 15 22.98 -1.48 -18.76
CA SER A 15 24.05 -1.32 -19.76
C SER A 15 25.38 -0.86 -19.13
N SER A 16 25.31 -0.24 -17.95
CA SER A 16 26.46 -0.10 -17.04
C SER A 16 26.68 -1.42 -16.30
N GLU A 17 27.88 -1.68 -15.76
CA GLU A 17 28.15 -2.83 -14.88
C GLU A 17 27.32 -2.83 -13.57
N ASN A 18 26.33 -1.94 -13.43
CA ASN A 18 25.42 -1.81 -12.32
C ASN A 18 24.07 -2.49 -12.60
N HIS A 19 23.18 -2.44 -11.62
CA HIS A 19 21.81 -2.95 -11.72
C HIS A 19 20.80 -1.81 -11.64
N LEU A 20 19.69 -1.92 -12.36
CA LEU A 20 18.59 -0.97 -12.31
C LEU A 20 17.37 -1.65 -11.68
N PHE A 21 16.65 -0.96 -10.81
CA PHE A 21 15.36 -1.47 -10.36
C PHE A 21 14.36 -1.53 -11.52
N ASP A 22 13.58 -2.61 -11.61
CA ASP A 22 12.47 -2.80 -12.53
C ASP A 22 11.49 -1.63 -12.44
N ASN A 23 10.85 -1.32 -13.56
CA ASN A 23 9.84 -0.29 -13.66
C ASN A 23 8.60 -0.55 -12.81
N MET A 24 8.32 -1.80 -12.39
CA MET A 24 7.15 -2.18 -11.61
C MET A 24 5.82 -1.87 -12.31
N HIS A 25 5.80 -1.74 -13.64
CA HIS A 25 4.59 -1.41 -14.40
C HIS A 25 3.58 -2.56 -14.46
N SER A 26 3.98 -3.78 -14.11
CA SER A 26 3.12 -4.95 -13.96
C SER A 26 2.48 -5.05 -12.57
N TYR A 27 2.97 -4.28 -11.57
CA TYR A 27 2.53 -4.40 -10.18
C TYR A 27 1.31 -3.52 -9.85
N VAL A 28 0.39 -4.11 -9.09
CA VAL A 28 -0.70 -3.44 -8.39
C VAL A 28 -0.54 -3.72 -6.90
N HIS A 29 -0.32 -2.67 -6.12
CA HIS A 29 -0.26 -2.75 -4.67
C HIS A 29 -1.65 -2.57 -4.08
N VAL A 30 -2.01 -3.47 -3.18
CA VAL A 30 -3.29 -3.45 -2.46
C VAL A 30 -3.04 -3.54 -0.96
N ASP A 31 -3.82 -2.78 -0.20
CA ASP A 31 -3.76 -2.76 1.27
C ASP A 31 -4.98 -2.06 1.88
N GLU A 32 -5.25 -2.34 3.16
CA GLU A 32 -6.28 -1.70 3.96
C GLU A 32 -5.75 -0.66 4.95
N LYS A 33 -6.55 0.38 5.18
CA LYS A 33 -6.28 1.34 6.25
C LYS A 33 -7.54 1.85 6.94
N TRP A 34 -7.43 1.97 8.26
CA TRP A 34 -8.35 2.76 9.07
C TRP A 34 -8.08 4.27 8.94
N PHE A 35 -9.04 5.01 8.40
CA PHE A 35 -9.05 6.47 8.40
C PHE A 35 -9.89 6.99 9.57
N TYR A 36 -9.34 7.92 10.34
CA TYR A 36 -9.95 8.44 11.55
C TYR A 36 -10.50 9.83 11.31
N LEU A 37 -11.70 10.12 11.83
CA LEU A 37 -12.37 11.42 11.78
C LEU A 37 -11.46 12.57 12.27
N THR A 38 -10.65 12.31 13.29
CA THR A 38 -9.72 13.31 13.83
C THR A 38 -8.42 12.67 14.32
N LYS A 39 -7.36 13.48 14.39
CA LYS A 39 -6.15 13.13 15.14
C LYS A 39 -6.44 13.09 16.64
N VAL A 40 -5.73 12.21 17.36
CA VAL A 40 -5.78 12.09 18.83
C VAL A 40 -5.28 13.37 19.50
N ARG A 41 -4.19 13.94 18.98
CA ARG A 41 -3.63 15.22 19.42
C ARG A 41 -3.62 16.18 18.24
N ARG A 42 -4.19 17.37 18.41
CA ARG A 42 -4.09 18.50 17.48
C ARG A 42 -3.52 19.70 18.24
N LYS A 43 -2.63 20.44 17.60
CA LYS A 43 -2.19 21.76 18.06
C LYS A 43 -3.09 22.79 17.39
N PHE A 44 -3.59 23.73 18.17
CA PHE A 44 -4.35 24.89 17.70
C PHE A 44 -3.58 26.15 18.08
N TYR A 45 -3.51 27.09 17.15
CA TYR A 45 -3.14 28.47 17.47
C TYR A 45 -4.44 29.20 17.78
N VAL A 46 -4.47 29.91 18.89
CA VAL A 46 -5.64 30.58 19.45
C VAL A 46 -5.18 31.97 19.87
N TYR A 47 -5.95 33.01 19.56
CA TYR A 47 -5.62 34.38 20.02
C TYR A 47 -5.79 34.51 21.54
N GLU A 48 -5.19 35.54 22.15
CA GLU A 48 -5.23 35.73 23.61
C GLU A 48 -6.66 35.88 24.16
N ASP A 49 -7.59 36.35 23.33
CA ASP A 49 -9.00 36.58 23.63
C ASP A 49 -9.94 35.44 23.20
N GLU A 50 -9.43 34.39 22.56
CA GLU A 50 -10.25 33.26 22.10
C GLU A 50 -10.29 32.13 23.14
N GLU A 51 -11.49 31.64 23.45
CA GLU A 51 -11.65 30.47 24.31
C GLU A 51 -11.21 29.19 23.60
N ILE A 52 -10.25 28.47 24.19
CA ILE A 52 -9.83 27.16 23.69
C ILE A 52 -10.98 26.17 23.89
N ALA A 53 -11.55 25.69 22.78
CA ALA A 53 -12.55 24.63 22.81
C ALA A 53 -11.98 23.37 23.50
N ALA A 54 -12.51 23.03 24.68
CA ALA A 54 -12.11 21.85 25.41
C ALA A 54 -12.47 20.58 24.61
N ARG A 55 -11.45 19.83 24.20
CA ARG A 55 -11.61 18.58 23.46
C ARG A 55 -10.96 17.43 24.19
N SER A 56 -11.77 16.62 24.87
CA SER A 56 -11.33 15.39 25.53
C SER A 56 -11.95 14.17 24.86
N VAL A 57 -11.12 13.17 24.53
CA VAL A 57 -11.57 11.82 24.14
C VAL A 57 -10.88 10.83 25.07
N LYS A 58 -11.63 9.90 25.66
CA LYS A 58 -11.11 8.95 26.66
C LYS A 58 -10.01 8.03 26.11
N SER A 59 -10.11 7.61 24.85
CA SER A 59 -9.08 6.83 24.16
C SER A 59 -9.22 6.93 22.63
N LYS A 60 -8.18 6.55 21.89
CA LYS A 60 -8.21 6.47 20.41
C LYS A 60 -9.34 5.57 19.90
N GLY A 61 -9.75 4.57 20.68
CA GLY A 61 -10.82 3.64 20.31
C GLY A 61 -12.20 4.27 20.16
N PHE A 62 -12.43 5.42 20.83
CA PHE A 62 -13.69 6.17 20.71
C PHE A 62 -13.71 7.15 19.52
N ILE A 63 -12.60 7.28 18.79
CA ILE A 63 -12.56 8.11 17.59
C ILE A 63 -13.19 7.34 16.44
N THR A 64 -14.25 7.91 15.87
CA THR A 64 -14.89 7.42 14.65
C THR A 64 -13.85 7.15 13.56
N LYS A 65 -13.89 5.94 13.01
CA LYS A 65 -12.97 5.48 11.96
C LYS A 65 -13.68 4.61 10.95
N VAL A 66 -13.21 4.61 9.71
CA VAL A 66 -13.73 3.79 8.61
C VAL A 66 -12.56 3.08 7.94
N MET A 67 -12.71 1.80 7.61
CA MET A 67 -11.69 1.05 6.90
C MET A 67 -11.90 1.19 5.40
N PHE A 68 -10.80 1.42 4.69
CA PHE A 68 -10.76 1.44 3.24
C PHE A 68 -9.72 0.45 2.73
N LEU A 69 -10.06 -0.25 1.65
CA LEU A 69 -9.15 -0.95 0.76
C LEU A 69 -8.75 0.02 -0.36
N ALA A 70 -7.47 0.09 -0.71
CA ALA A 70 -7.02 0.83 -1.89
C ALA A 70 -6.21 -0.08 -2.81
N ALA A 71 -6.30 0.17 -4.10
CA ALA A 71 -5.44 -0.44 -5.11
C ALA A 71 -4.78 0.66 -5.96
N VAL A 72 -3.46 0.60 -6.06
CA VAL A 72 -2.65 1.56 -6.83
C VAL A 72 -1.55 0.87 -7.60
N ALA A 73 -1.10 1.50 -8.65
CA ALA A 73 -0.02 1.06 -9.52
C ALA A 73 0.89 2.23 -9.87
N ARG A 74 2.05 1.93 -10.48
CA ARG A 74 2.97 2.99 -10.87
C ARG A 74 2.37 3.85 -12.00
N PRO A 75 2.28 5.18 -11.82
CA PRO A 75 1.83 6.09 -12.87
C PRO A 75 2.77 6.03 -14.08
N ARG A 76 2.20 6.09 -15.29
CA ARG A 76 2.95 6.03 -16.55
C ARG A 76 2.09 6.53 -17.71
N TYR A 77 2.73 6.81 -18.85
CA TYR A 77 1.97 7.11 -20.07
C TYR A 77 1.31 5.85 -20.65
N ASP A 78 0.00 5.90 -20.91
CA ASP A 78 -0.73 4.84 -21.60
C ASP A 78 -0.83 5.18 -23.10
N TYR A 79 0.06 4.57 -23.90
CA TYR A 79 0.10 4.75 -25.36
C TYR A 79 -1.17 4.31 -26.08
N HIS A 80 -1.92 3.36 -25.53
CA HIS A 80 -3.17 2.91 -26.14
C HIS A 80 -4.28 3.95 -25.95
N ARG A 81 -4.37 4.54 -24.75
CA ARG A 81 -5.35 5.60 -24.44
C ARG A 81 -4.87 7.00 -24.82
N LYS A 82 -3.59 7.15 -25.17
CA LYS A 82 -2.92 8.43 -25.44
C LYS A 82 -3.09 9.45 -24.31
N THR A 83 -3.03 8.96 -23.07
CA THR A 83 -3.19 9.76 -21.85
C THR A 83 -2.31 9.22 -20.74
N GLU A 84 -2.06 10.02 -19.72
CA GLU A 84 -1.38 9.55 -18.52
C GLU A 84 -2.30 8.66 -17.69
N PHE A 85 -1.78 7.49 -17.32
CA PHE A 85 -2.36 6.68 -16.26
C PHE A 85 -1.81 7.17 -14.92
N ASP A 86 -2.69 7.68 -14.07
CA ASP A 86 -2.34 8.34 -12.81
C ASP A 86 -1.97 7.38 -11.66
N GLY A 87 -2.00 6.07 -11.92
CA GLY A 87 -1.70 5.02 -10.96
C GLY A 87 -2.85 4.64 -10.03
N LYS A 88 -3.97 5.36 -10.01
CA LYS A 88 -5.08 5.13 -9.08
C LYS A 88 -6.10 4.17 -9.68
N ILE A 89 -6.23 2.98 -9.10
CA ILE A 89 -7.19 1.96 -9.58
C ILE A 89 -8.52 2.12 -8.84
N GLY A 90 -8.49 2.17 -7.52
CA GLY A 90 -9.68 2.41 -6.74
C GLY A 90 -9.44 2.47 -5.24
N VAL A 91 -10.48 2.90 -4.55
CA VAL A 91 -10.58 2.96 -3.10
C VAL A 91 -12.00 2.52 -2.73
N TRP A 92 -12.12 1.55 -1.82
CA TRP A 92 -13.38 0.90 -1.47
C TRP A 92 -13.53 0.82 0.04
N LEU A 93 -14.73 1.05 0.53
CA LEU A 93 -15.05 1.08 1.96
C LEU A 93 -15.56 -0.26 2.46
N PHE A 94 -15.21 -0.62 3.70
CA PHE A 94 -15.80 -1.74 4.42
C PHE A 94 -16.78 -1.24 5.48
N VAL A 95 -18.06 -1.22 5.13
CA VAL A 95 -19.15 -0.79 6.02
C VAL A 95 -20.37 -1.71 5.91
N GLU A 96 -21.22 -1.65 6.93
CA GLU A 96 -22.55 -2.26 6.94
C GLU A 96 -23.61 -1.19 7.21
N LEU A 97 -24.80 -1.39 6.63
CA LEU A 97 -25.98 -0.57 6.91
C LEU A 97 -26.79 -1.28 7.99
N VAL A 98 -26.84 -0.70 9.19
CA VAL A 98 -27.54 -1.28 10.33
C VAL A 98 -28.56 -0.29 10.92
N PRO A 99 -29.71 -0.77 11.43
CA PRO A 99 -30.66 0.10 12.13
C PRO A 99 -30.08 0.56 13.47
N ALA A 100 -30.21 1.85 13.77
CA ALA A 100 -29.79 2.43 15.04
C ALA A 100 -30.52 1.77 16.22
N LYS A 101 -29.75 1.16 17.14
CA LYS A 101 -30.31 0.45 18.31
C LYS A 101 -30.91 1.39 19.36
N GLN A 102 -30.42 2.63 19.42
CA GLN A 102 -30.85 3.65 20.37
C GLN A 102 -31.16 4.95 19.63
N SER A 103 -32.09 5.73 20.16
CA SER A 103 -32.30 7.10 19.73
C SER A 103 -31.17 8.00 20.24
N SER A 104 -30.80 8.99 19.45
CA SER A 104 -29.92 10.09 19.81
C SER A 104 -30.56 11.40 19.39
N LYS A 105 -29.98 12.53 19.82
CA LYS A 105 -30.49 13.89 19.49
C LYS A 105 -30.74 14.07 18.00
N ASP A 106 -29.88 13.51 17.16
CA ASP A 106 -29.90 13.71 15.71
C ASP A 106 -30.37 12.47 14.93
N ARG A 107 -30.74 11.38 15.64
CA ARG A 107 -31.09 10.11 14.99
C ARG A 107 -32.11 9.30 15.79
N PRO A 108 -33.37 9.15 15.32
CA PRO A 108 -34.35 8.25 15.90
C PRO A 108 -33.86 6.79 15.92
N LYS A 109 -34.42 6.00 16.85
CA LYS A 109 -34.19 4.54 16.86
C LYS A 109 -34.74 3.94 15.55
N GLY A 110 -33.99 3.02 14.95
CA GLY A 110 -34.37 2.37 13.69
C GLY A 110 -33.89 3.08 12.42
N SER A 111 -33.35 4.30 12.51
CA SER A 111 -32.71 4.93 11.34
C SER A 111 -31.53 4.11 10.85
N ILE A 112 -31.36 3.97 9.54
CA ILE A 112 -30.23 3.26 8.95
C ILE A 112 -28.94 4.05 9.16
N VAL A 113 -27.90 3.35 9.62
CA VAL A 113 -26.59 3.91 9.97
C VAL A 113 -25.51 3.12 9.27
N VAL A 114 -24.53 3.84 8.72
CA VAL A 114 -23.28 3.26 8.25
C VAL A 114 -22.40 2.94 9.47
N VAL A 115 -22.07 1.67 9.66
CA VAL A 115 -21.11 1.23 10.69
C VAL A 115 -19.90 0.57 10.05
N PRO A 116 -18.69 0.73 10.60
CA PRO A 116 -17.51 0.08 10.04
C PRO A 116 -17.59 -1.44 10.18
N LYS A 117 -17.21 -2.16 9.14
CA LYS A 117 -17.18 -3.63 9.10
C LYS A 117 -15.74 -4.12 9.33
N ASN A 118 -15.58 -5.19 10.11
CA ASN A 118 -14.30 -5.90 10.17
C ASN A 118 -14.13 -6.76 8.91
N VAL A 119 -12.91 -6.86 8.41
CA VAL A 119 -12.60 -7.64 7.20
C VAL A 119 -12.19 -9.05 7.59
N ASP A 120 -12.97 -10.03 7.17
CA ASP A 120 -12.62 -11.44 7.19
C ASP A 120 -12.20 -11.91 5.79
N SER A 121 -11.68 -13.15 5.68
CA SER A 121 -11.19 -13.68 4.41
C SER A 121 -12.25 -13.67 3.31
N LEU A 122 -13.51 -13.97 3.64
CA LEU A 122 -14.61 -14.03 2.67
C LEU A 122 -14.97 -12.64 2.15
N THR A 123 -15.09 -11.66 3.04
CA THR A 123 -15.35 -10.27 2.68
C THR A 123 -14.21 -9.68 1.87
N TYR A 124 -12.96 -10.02 2.21
CA TYR A 124 -11.79 -9.61 1.42
C TYR A 124 -11.84 -10.20 0.01
N GLN A 125 -11.97 -11.53 -0.11
CA GLN A 125 -12.07 -12.23 -1.40
C GLN A 125 -13.21 -11.69 -2.27
N SER A 126 -14.40 -11.47 -1.70
CA SER A 126 -15.54 -10.95 -2.46
C SER A 126 -15.27 -9.55 -3.00
N VAL A 127 -14.69 -8.66 -2.18
CA VAL A 127 -14.32 -7.31 -2.65
C VAL A 127 -13.24 -7.37 -3.72
N ILE A 128 -12.25 -8.24 -3.60
CA ILE A 128 -11.24 -8.41 -4.67
C ILE A 128 -11.90 -8.84 -5.98
N LEU A 129 -12.72 -9.89 -5.97
CA LEU A 129 -13.35 -10.44 -7.18
C LEU A 129 -14.38 -9.49 -7.80
N GLU A 130 -15.21 -8.85 -6.97
CA GLU A 130 -16.35 -8.05 -7.43
C GLU A 130 -16.00 -6.59 -7.71
N LYS A 131 -14.91 -6.07 -7.12
CA LYS A 131 -14.55 -4.64 -7.20
C LYS A 131 -13.15 -4.43 -7.76
N VAL A 132 -12.13 -5.03 -7.15
CA VAL A 132 -10.73 -4.71 -7.47
C VAL A 132 -10.33 -5.28 -8.83
N ILE A 133 -10.58 -6.56 -9.09
CA ILE A 133 -10.25 -7.19 -10.37
C ILE A 133 -10.96 -6.52 -11.56
N PRO A 134 -12.28 -6.22 -11.50
CA PRO A 134 -12.94 -5.43 -12.53
C PRO A 134 -12.29 -4.06 -12.74
N ALA A 135 -11.94 -3.34 -11.67
CA ALA A 135 -11.30 -2.03 -11.79
C ALA A 135 -9.89 -2.12 -12.39
N ILE A 136 -9.11 -3.17 -12.10
CA ILE A 136 -7.82 -3.44 -12.75
C ILE A 136 -8.05 -3.63 -14.26
N LYS A 137 -8.98 -4.50 -14.65
CA LYS A 137 -9.28 -4.75 -16.08
C LYS A 137 -9.74 -3.47 -16.80
N GLU A 138 -10.52 -2.64 -16.12
CA GLU A 138 -11.04 -1.39 -16.66
C GLU A 138 -10.00 -0.28 -16.77
N LYS A 139 -9.11 -0.10 -15.77
CA LYS A 139 -8.26 1.10 -15.67
C LYS A 139 -6.79 0.85 -15.95
N PHE A 140 -6.28 -0.35 -15.68
CA PHE A 140 -4.86 -0.64 -15.79
C PHE A 140 -4.42 -0.62 -17.28
N PRO A 141 -3.29 0.00 -17.63
CA PRO A 141 -2.85 0.09 -19.03
C PRO A 141 -2.67 -1.27 -19.70
N ARG A 142 -3.12 -1.39 -20.96
CA ARG A 142 -3.14 -2.65 -21.73
C ARG A 142 -1.76 -3.31 -21.85
N ALA A 143 -0.71 -2.51 -22.00
CA ALA A 143 0.67 -3.01 -22.08
C ALA A 143 1.06 -3.83 -20.84
N GLY A 144 0.62 -3.40 -19.64
CA GLY A 144 0.86 -4.15 -18.41
C GLY A 144 -0.06 -5.36 -18.27
N GLN A 145 -1.31 -5.28 -18.75
CA GLN A 145 -2.21 -6.44 -18.75
C GLN A 145 -1.67 -7.59 -19.63
N ALA A 146 -1.00 -7.26 -20.73
CA ALA A 146 -0.38 -8.26 -21.62
C ALA A 146 0.80 -9.00 -20.97
N GLN A 147 1.42 -8.41 -19.95
CA GLN A 147 2.56 -8.98 -19.22
C GLN A 147 2.16 -9.79 -17.98
N CYS A 148 0.85 -10.02 -17.77
CA CYS A 148 0.28 -10.50 -16.51
C CYS A 148 0.42 -9.46 -15.37
N VAL A 149 -0.70 -9.13 -14.72
CA VAL A 149 -0.71 -8.18 -13.60
C VAL A 149 -0.28 -8.90 -12.33
N THR A 150 0.73 -8.38 -11.63
CA THR A 150 1.12 -8.88 -10.32
C THR A 150 0.39 -8.10 -9.22
N PHE A 151 -0.55 -8.77 -8.57
CA PHE A 151 -1.30 -8.26 -7.42
C PHE A 151 -0.49 -8.50 -6.14
N GLN A 152 0.06 -7.44 -5.56
CA GLN A 152 0.83 -7.50 -4.34
C GLN A 152 -0.02 -7.12 -3.11
N GLN A 153 0.02 -7.97 -2.10
CA GLN A 153 -0.65 -7.78 -0.80
C GLN A 153 0.25 -8.14 0.39
N ASP A 154 -0.22 -7.87 1.61
CA ASP A 154 0.46 -8.29 2.84
C ASP A 154 0.09 -9.72 3.29
N ASN A 155 0.72 -10.19 4.37
CA ASN A 155 0.47 -11.52 4.94
C ASN A 155 -0.58 -11.55 6.05
N ALA A 156 -1.47 -10.54 6.12
CA ALA A 156 -2.56 -10.56 7.10
C ALA A 156 -3.38 -11.85 6.95
N SER A 157 -3.89 -12.37 8.08
CA SER A 157 -4.60 -13.66 8.09
C SER A 157 -5.71 -13.77 7.03
N PRO A 158 -6.54 -12.73 6.77
CA PRO A 158 -7.54 -12.77 5.71
C PRO A 158 -6.98 -12.98 4.29
N HIS A 159 -5.75 -12.53 4.04
CA HIS A 159 -5.14 -12.49 2.69
C HIS A 159 -4.56 -13.83 2.27
N LYS A 160 -4.23 -14.70 3.24
CA LYS A 160 -3.64 -16.03 2.99
C LYS A 160 -4.50 -16.92 2.09
N CYS A 161 -5.82 -16.68 2.06
CA CYS A 161 -6.75 -17.43 1.24
C CYS A 161 -6.92 -16.87 -0.18
N LEU A 162 -6.35 -15.70 -0.49
CA LEU A 162 -6.34 -15.13 -1.82
C LEU A 162 -5.01 -15.51 -2.51
N THR A 163 -5.06 -16.46 -3.44
CA THR A 163 -3.90 -16.91 -4.21
C THR A 163 -4.15 -16.81 -5.71
N THR A 164 -3.11 -16.99 -6.52
CA THR A 164 -3.23 -17.06 -7.98
C THR A 164 -4.20 -18.17 -8.39
N GLU A 165 -4.15 -19.33 -7.73
CA GLU A 165 -5.01 -20.48 -8.00
C GLU A 165 -6.46 -20.17 -7.62
N PHE A 166 -6.69 -19.47 -6.51
CA PHE A 166 -8.01 -19.00 -6.13
C PHE A 166 -8.60 -18.06 -7.19
N LEU A 167 -7.81 -17.09 -7.69
CA LEU A 167 -8.24 -16.19 -8.75
C LEU A 167 -8.56 -16.96 -10.04
N ALA A 168 -7.70 -17.88 -10.46
CA ALA A 168 -7.90 -18.72 -11.64
C ALA A 168 -9.16 -19.59 -11.52
N ALA A 169 -9.40 -20.21 -10.35
CA ALA A 169 -10.61 -21.00 -10.08
C ALA A 169 -11.91 -20.17 -10.16
N ASN A 170 -11.81 -18.86 -9.94
CA ASN A 170 -12.91 -17.90 -10.09
C ASN A 170 -12.93 -17.20 -11.47
N GLY A 171 -12.25 -17.76 -12.47
CA GLY A 171 -12.26 -17.27 -13.85
C GLY A 171 -11.45 -15.98 -14.08
N VAL A 172 -10.55 -15.63 -13.16
CA VAL A 172 -9.64 -14.50 -13.30
C VAL A 172 -8.33 -14.98 -13.91
N ASN A 173 -8.15 -14.71 -15.20
CA ASN A 173 -6.91 -14.98 -15.93
C ASN A 173 -6.04 -13.71 -16.03
N GLY A 174 -4.72 -13.89 -16.13
CA GLY A 174 -3.76 -12.79 -16.35
C GLY A 174 -3.50 -11.92 -15.12
N VAL A 175 -3.84 -12.41 -13.92
CA VAL A 175 -3.50 -11.77 -12.64
C VAL A 175 -2.87 -12.82 -11.73
N SER A 176 -1.64 -12.59 -11.29
CA SER A 176 -0.96 -13.39 -10.27
C SER A 176 -1.01 -12.69 -8.92
N VAL A 177 -1.02 -13.45 -7.82
CA VAL A 177 -0.93 -12.90 -6.47
C VAL A 177 0.45 -13.15 -5.90
N VAL A 178 1.06 -12.11 -5.34
CA VAL A 178 2.33 -12.18 -4.61
C VAL A 178 2.13 -11.56 -3.23
N ASN A 179 2.63 -12.25 -2.21
CA ASN A 179 2.66 -11.70 -0.86
C ASN A 179 4.03 -11.07 -0.61
N GLN A 180 4.05 -9.86 -0.05
CA GLN A 180 5.30 -9.25 0.40
C GLN A 180 5.89 -10.05 1.58
N PRO A 181 7.19 -9.89 1.89
CA PRO A 181 7.79 -10.56 3.05
C PRO A 181 7.11 -10.16 4.37
N ALA A 182 7.14 -11.04 5.37
CA ALA A 182 6.61 -10.73 6.70
C ALA A 182 7.25 -9.46 7.28
N ASN A 183 6.49 -8.71 8.09
CA ASN A 183 6.94 -7.47 8.76
C ASN A 183 7.60 -6.44 7.81
N SER A 184 7.08 -6.33 6.59
CA SER A 184 7.63 -5.45 5.54
C SER A 184 6.64 -4.40 5.04
N PRO A 185 6.03 -3.58 5.92
CA PRO A 185 5.09 -2.54 5.51
C PRO A 185 5.73 -1.50 4.56
N ASP A 186 7.03 -1.30 4.68
CA ASP A 186 7.85 -0.43 3.83
C ASP A 186 7.97 -0.93 2.38
N PHE A 187 7.65 -2.20 2.10
CA PHE A 187 7.64 -2.77 0.74
C PHE A 187 6.29 -2.64 0.01
N ASN A 188 5.32 -1.93 0.60
CA ASN A 188 4.06 -1.58 -0.05
C ASN A 188 3.90 -0.05 -0.15
N VAL A 189 3.75 0.50 -1.35
CA VAL A 189 3.65 1.95 -1.57
C VAL A 189 2.48 2.61 -0.82
N LEU A 190 1.41 1.85 -0.57
CA LEU A 190 0.25 2.34 0.18
C LEU A 190 0.63 2.65 1.62
N VAL A 191 1.25 1.68 2.31
CA VAL A 191 1.69 1.83 3.71
C VAL A 191 2.90 2.74 3.82
N LEU A 192 3.86 2.60 2.91
CA LEU A 192 5.11 3.36 2.87
C LEU A 192 4.88 4.86 2.90
N GLY A 193 3.88 5.36 2.16
CA GLY A 193 3.57 6.78 2.20
C GLY A 193 2.28 7.24 1.57
N PHE A 194 1.70 6.53 0.60
CA PHE A 194 0.54 7.06 -0.12
C PHE A 194 -0.70 7.22 0.77
N PHE A 195 -0.95 6.29 1.68
CA PHE A 195 -2.01 6.43 2.67
C PHE A 195 -1.81 7.61 3.62
N ASN A 196 -0.56 7.93 3.96
CA ASN A 196 -0.27 9.09 4.80
C ASN A 196 -0.56 10.39 4.04
N SER A 197 -0.31 10.43 2.73
CA SER A 197 -0.72 11.54 1.86
C SER A 197 -2.24 11.71 1.82
N ILE A 198 -2.99 10.62 1.61
CA ILE A 198 -4.48 10.65 1.61
C ILE A 198 -4.98 11.17 2.95
N GLN A 199 -4.47 10.63 4.05
CA GLN A 199 -4.90 11.01 5.39
C GLN A 199 -4.53 12.46 5.72
N SER A 200 -3.38 12.95 5.26
CA SER A 200 -2.97 14.34 5.41
C SER A 200 -3.95 15.29 4.73
N LEU A 201 -4.33 15.00 3.48
CA LEU A 201 -5.28 15.80 2.71
C LEU A 201 -6.71 15.69 3.26
N GLN A 202 -7.13 14.49 3.67
CA GLN A 202 -8.41 14.28 4.36
C GLN A 202 -8.53 15.12 5.63
N TYR A 203 -7.45 15.30 6.39
CA TYR A 203 -7.47 16.13 7.60
C TYR A 203 -7.56 17.64 7.36
N GLN A 204 -7.37 18.09 6.12
CA GLN A 204 -7.62 19.48 5.72
C GLN A 204 -9.11 19.75 5.45
N LYS A 205 -9.92 18.69 5.34
CA LYS A 205 -11.36 18.76 5.13
C LYS A 205 -12.07 18.77 6.48
N THR A 206 -13.15 19.55 6.58
CA THR A 206 -13.98 19.58 7.79
C THR A 206 -14.93 18.39 7.76
N THR A 207 -14.79 17.48 8.72
CA THR A 207 -15.64 16.29 8.86
C THR A 207 -16.14 16.14 10.29
N ARG A 208 -17.40 15.73 10.42
CA ARG A 208 -18.16 15.56 11.68
C ARG A 208 -18.89 14.22 11.74
N THR A 209 -19.16 13.58 10.60
CA THR A 209 -19.88 12.30 10.49
C THR A 209 -19.04 11.22 9.81
N ILE A 210 -19.52 9.97 9.84
CA ILE A 210 -18.87 8.85 9.13
C ILE A 210 -18.94 9.10 7.62
N GLU A 211 -20.09 9.55 7.15
CA GLU A 211 -20.39 9.84 5.76
C GLU A 211 -19.48 10.96 5.22
N GLU A 212 -19.25 12.02 6.00
CA GLU A 212 -18.32 13.09 5.64
C GLU A 212 -16.86 12.61 5.62
N VAL A 213 -16.46 11.68 6.51
CA VAL A 213 -15.13 11.06 6.44
C VAL A 213 -14.97 10.24 5.18
N ILE A 214 -16.00 9.49 4.79
CA ILE A 214 -15.98 8.68 3.58
C ILE A 214 -15.72 9.56 2.36
N LEU A 215 -16.55 10.60 2.19
CA LEU A 215 -16.40 11.56 1.10
C LEU A 215 -15.02 12.23 1.11
N ALA A 216 -14.53 12.65 2.29
CA ALA A 216 -13.24 13.29 2.40
C ALA A 216 -12.07 12.38 2.00
N VAL A 217 -12.14 11.08 2.29
CA VAL A 217 -11.13 10.09 1.87
C VAL A 217 -11.20 9.85 0.36
N GLU A 218 -12.40 9.65 -0.20
CA GLU A 218 -12.61 9.45 -1.64
C GLU A 218 -12.14 10.67 -2.45
N ASP A 219 -12.48 11.87 -1.99
CA ASP A 219 -12.03 13.12 -2.61
C ASP A 219 -10.52 13.27 -2.50
N ALA A 220 -9.93 13.01 -1.33
CA ALA A 220 -8.48 13.09 -1.16
C ALA A 220 -7.73 12.10 -2.05
N PHE A 221 -8.24 10.87 -2.22
CA PHE A 221 -7.68 9.89 -3.15
C PHE A 221 -7.72 10.41 -4.59
N ARG A 222 -8.83 11.03 -5.01
CA ARG A 222 -8.98 11.61 -6.36
C ARG A 222 -8.06 12.81 -6.58
N GLU A 223 -7.98 13.73 -5.62
CA GLU A 223 -7.25 15.00 -5.71
C GLU A 223 -5.73 14.85 -5.69
N LEU A 224 -5.19 13.81 -5.04
CA LEU A 224 -3.73 13.62 -4.99
C LEU A 224 -3.14 13.48 -6.40
N PRO A 225 -2.11 14.26 -6.75
CA PRO A 225 -1.52 14.20 -8.08
C PRO A 225 -0.79 12.87 -8.31
N SER A 226 -0.71 12.43 -9.57
CA SER A 226 0.03 11.22 -9.99
C SER A 226 1.49 11.25 -9.49
N SER A 227 2.12 12.43 -9.48
CA SER A 227 3.48 12.63 -8.97
C SER A 227 3.65 12.20 -7.50
N SER A 228 2.58 12.25 -6.69
CA SER A 228 2.62 11.70 -5.32
C SER A 228 2.86 10.20 -5.33
N LEU A 229 2.18 9.45 -6.21
CA LEU A 229 2.39 8.01 -6.35
C LEU A 229 3.76 7.71 -6.94
N SER A 230 4.17 8.41 -8.01
CA SER A 230 5.49 8.22 -8.62
C SER A 230 6.61 8.36 -7.59
N LYS A 231 6.55 9.40 -6.75
CA LYS A 231 7.52 9.59 -5.65
C LYS A 231 7.52 8.43 -4.64
N ASN A 232 6.36 7.83 -4.35
CA ASN A 232 6.28 6.67 -3.45
C ASN A 232 6.93 5.42 -4.06
N PHE A 233 6.71 5.14 -5.35
CA PHE A 233 7.39 4.04 -6.05
C PHE A 233 8.91 4.22 -6.08
N LEU A 234 9.40 5.44 -6.33
CA LEU A 234 10.83 5.72 -6.26
C LEU A 234 11.40 5.61 -4.84
N THR A 235 10.61 6.02 -3.82
CA THR A 235 10.99 5.76 -2.42
C THR A 235 11.09 4.26 -2.16
N LEU A 236 10.13 3.46 -2.66
CA LEU A 236 10.10 2.00 -2.50
C LEU A 236 11.37 1.35 -3.08
N GLN A 237 11.78 1.73 -4.29
CA GLN A 237 13.04 1.23 -4.87
C GLN A 237 14.25 1.56 -3.98
N LYS A 238 14.34 2.80 -3.49
CA LYS A 238 15.44 3.20 -2.59
C LYS A 238 15.39 2.53 -1.22
N VAL A 239 14.19 2.23 -0.73
CA VAL A 239 13.94 1.46 0.50
C VAL A 239 14.39 0.01 0.33
N MET A 240 14.12 -0.61 -0.82
CA MET A 240 14.62 -1.95 -1.15
C MET A 240 16.15 -1.98 -1.24
N GLU A 241 16.77 -0.97 -1.88
CA GLU A 241 18.22 -0.80 -1.94
C GLU A 241 18.85 -0.68 -0.53
N ILE A 242 18.31 0.19 0.33
CA ILE A 242 18.79 0.32 1.71
C ILE A 242 18.60 -0.97 2.49
N SER A 243 17.45 -1.63 2.34
CA SER A 243 17.21 -2.90 3.02
C SER A 243 18.22 -3.96 2.59
N MET A 244 18.61 -4.01 1.31
CA MET A 244 19.69 -4.88 0.84
C MET A 244 21.04 -4.54 1.50
N SER A 245 21.41 -3.25 1.55
CA SER A 245 22.65 -2.80 2.19
C SER A 245 22.70 -3.07 3.71
N LEU A 246 21.55 -3.32 4.33
CA LEU A 246 21.39 -3.64 5.74
C LEU A 246 20.92 -5.09 5.96
N GLU A 247 21.30 -6.01 5.04
CA GLU A 247 21.07 -7.45 5.17
C GLU A 247 19.59 -7.86 5.36
N GLY A 248 18.68 -7.02 4.86
CA GLY A 248 17.24 -7.21 4.91
C GLY A 248 16.59 -6.61 6.15
N ASP A 249 17.30 -5.84 6.96
CA ASP A 249 16.73 -5.08 8.09
C ASP A 249 15.67 -4.08 7.59
N ASN A 250 14.75 -3.70 8.48
CA ASN A 250 13.75 -2.65 8.31
C ASN A 250 13.97 -1.45 9.26
N ASN A 251 15.00 -1.50 10.12
CA ASN A 251 15.35 -0.45 11.05
C ASN A 251 16.28 0.60 10.42
N TYR A 252 15.71 1.47 9.60
CA TYR A 252 16.43 2.57 8.99
C TYR A 252 15.55 3.82 8.87
N LYS A 253 16.19 4.95 8.63
CA LYS A 253 15.48 6.19 8.30
C LYS A 253 15.07 6.14 6.84
N LEU A 254 13.83 6.56 6.53
CA LEU A 254 13.36 6.61 5.15
C LEU A 254 14.30 7.47 4.29
N PRO A 255 14.75 6.97 3.13
CA PRO A 255 15.69 7.68 2.27
C PRO A 255 15.09 8.97 1.71
N HIS A 256 15.88 10.04 1.73
CA HIS A 256 15.51 11.31 1.13
C HIS A 256 16.27 11.56 -0.18
N MET A 257 15.58 11.41 -1.32
CA MET A 257 16.20 11.55 -2.66
C MET A 257 16.11 12.94 -3.29
N ARG A 258 15.51 13.94 -2.63
CA ARG A 258 15.26 15.28 -3.22
C ARG A 258 14.60 15.19 -4.61
N LYS A 259 13.63 14.29 -4.74
CA LYS A 259 13.05 13.85 -6.04
C LYS A 259 12.61 15.01 -6.94
N ASP A 260 12.00 16.04 -6.37
CA ASP A 260 11.53 17.23 -7.11
C ASP A 260 12.65 18.06 -7.76
N VAL A 261 13.87 17.93 -7.26
CA VAL A 261 15.03 18.69 -7.76
C VAL A 261 15.94 17.81 -8.62
N CYS A 262 16.07 16.53 -8.26
CA CYS A 262 17.05 15.64 -8.85
C CYS A 262 16.52 14.76 -10.00
N ILE A 263 15.22 14.75 -10.24
CA ILE A 263 14.60 13.83 -11.21
C ILE A 263 13.72 14.63 -12.17
N GLU A 264 14.14 14.69 -13.44
CA GLU A 264 13.41 15.41 -14.49
C GLU A 264 12.08 14.71 -14.82
N ASN A 265 12.10 13.39 -15.00
CA ASN A 265 10.92 12.60 -15.32
C ASN A 265 10.66 11.50 -14.28
N LEU A 266 9.75 11.78 -13.34
CA LEU A 266 9.36 10.83 -12.29
C LEU A 266 8.65 9.56 -12.83
N LEU A 267 8.12 9.59 -14.05
CA LEU A 267 7.43 8.45 -14.64
C LEU A 267 8.42 7.40 -15.16
N GLU A 268 9.52 7.86 -15.76
CA GLU A 268 10.52 7.01 -16.43
C GLU A 268 11.75 6.71 -15.59
N TYR A 269 12.00 7.47 -14.53
CA TYR A 269 13.19 7.28 -13.69
C TYR A 269 13.13 6.00 -12.87
N ASN A 270 14.24 5.30 -12.75
CA ASN A 270 14.40 4.14 -11.88
C ASN A 270 15.68 4.29 -11.06
N VAL A 271 15.67 3.80 -9.81
CA VAL A 271 16.86 3.82 -8.96
C VAL A 271 17.89 2.84 -9.52
N GLU A 272 19.13 3.30 -9.64
CA GLU A 272 20.29 2.44 -9.92
C GLU A 272 20.87 1.93 -8.61
N CYS A 273 21.21 0.64 -8.59
CA CYS A 273 21.86 -0.07 -7.50
C CYS A 273 23.29 -0.40 -7.97
N ASP A 274 24.29 -0.01 -7.18
CA ASP A 274 25.68 -0.26 -7.55
C ASP A 274 26.01 -1.77 -7.49
N GLN A 275 26.97 -2.16 -8.32
CA GLN A 275 27.40 -3.55 -8.45
C GLN A 275 27.85 -4.17 -7.13
N ALA A 276 28.56 -3.41 -6.29
CA ALA A 276 29.06 -3.92 -5.02
C ALA A 276 27.91 -4.23 -4.04
N SER A 277 26.90 -3.36 -3.96
CA SER A 277 25.69 -3.61 -3.17
C SER A 277 24.96 -4.87 -3.63
N PHE A 278 24.85 -5.09 -4.95
CA PHE A 278 24.24 -6.29 -5.51
C PHE A 278 25.03 -7.57 -5.14
N GLU A 279 26.34 -7.58 -5.40
CA GLU A 279 27.23 -8.72 -5.11
C GLU A 279 27.26 -9.06 -3.63
N ASN A 280 27.38 -8.06 -2.75
CA ASN A 280 27.35 -8.27 -1.31
C ASN A 280 26.03 -8.90 -0.85
N THR A 281 24.92 -8.50 -1.47
CA THR A 281 23.60 -9.07 -1.14
C THR A 281 23.50 -10.54 -1.57
N LEU A 282 24.06 -10.90 -2.72
CA LEU A 282 24.13 -12.31 -3.17
C LEU A 282 24.99 -13.16 -2.25
N ILE A 283 26.18 -12.68 -1.89
CA ILE A 283 27.09 -13.38 -0.95
C ILE A 283 26.37 -13.62 0.38
N GLN A 284 25.68 -12.61 0.91
CA GLN A 284 24.92 -12.75 2.16
C GLN A 284 23.77 -13.75 2.03
N LEU A 285 23.10 -13.78 0.87
CA LEU A 285 22.02 -14.74 0.64
C LEU A 285 22.54 -16.18 0.59
N ASP A 286 23.67 -16.41 -0.09
CA ASP A 286 24.32 -17.71 -0.18
C ASP A 286 24.83 -18.19 1.18
N TYR A 287 25.38 -17.28 1.98
CA TYR A 287 25.79 -17.57 3.37
C TYR A 287 24.60 -18.04 4.22
N LEU A 288 23.49 -17.29 4.20
CA LEU A 288 22.28 -17.63 4.97
C LEU A 288 21.65 -18.96 4.51
N LEU A 289 21.68 -19.23 3.20
CA LEU A 289 21.25 -20.51 2.62
C LEU A 289 22.09 -21.68 3.14
N GLY A 290 23.41 -21.49 3.22
CA GLY A 290 24.33 -22.48 3.78
C GLY A 290 24.07 -22.76 5.26
N GLU A 291 23.78 -21.72 6.05
CA GLU A 291 23.43 -21.87 7.48
C GLU A 291 22.10 -22.62 7.68
N GLU A 292 21.05 -22.28 6.91
CA GLU A 292 19.76 -22.98 6.96
C GLU A 292 19.93 -24.48 6.64
N ALA A 293 20.66 -24.80 5.56
CA ALA A 293 20.91 -26.20 5.18
C ALA A 293 21.70 -26.97 6.24
N ASN A 294 22.67 -26.32 6.90
CA ASN A 294 23.44 -26.94 7.98
C ASN A 294 22.58 -27.19 9.23
N MET A 295 21.73 -26.23 9.61
CA MET A 295 20.81 -26.39 10.74
C MET A 295 19.77 -27.49 10.47
N GLU A 296 19.19 -27.55 9.28
CA GLU A 296 18.26 -28.62 8.89
C GLU A 296 18.96 -29.99 8.89
N GLY A 297 20.19 -30.07 8.38
CA GLY A 297 21.00 -31.28 8.42
C GLY A 297 21.30 -31.75 9.86
N GLN A 298 21.56 -30.82 10.77
CA GLN A 298 21.72 -31.13 12.19
C GLN A 298 20.42 -31.62 12.81
N MET A 299 19.29 -30.94 12.59
CA MET A 299 17.98 -31.37 13.12
C MET A 299 17.59 -32.77 12.64
N ASN A 300 17.79 -33.07 11.35
CA ASN A 300 17.49 -34.37 10.76
C ASN A 300 18.47 -35.48 11.19
N SER A 301 19.61 -35.13 11.79
CA SER A 301 20.56 -36.10 12.36
C SER A 301 20.23 -36.53 13.80
N PHE A 302 19.24 -35.88 14.42
CA PHE A 302 18.73 -36.21 15.76
C PHE A 302 17.37 -36.94 15.74
N GLU A 303 16.84 -37.27 14.55
CA GLU A 303 15.68 -38.16 14.33
C GLU A 303 16.12 -39.57 13.91
#